data_AF-A0A2I4C7Z6-F1
#
_entry.id   AF-A0A2I4C7Z6-F1
#
_cell.length_a   1.000
_cell.length_b   1.000
_cell.length_c   1.000
_cell.angle_alpha   90.00
_cell.angle_beta   90.00
_cell.angle_gamma   90.00
#
_symmetry.space_group_name_H-M   'P 1'
#
loop_
_entity.id
_entity.type
_entity.pdbx_description
1 polymer ?
#
loop_
_entity_poly.entity_id
_entity_poly.type
_entity_poly.pdbx_seq_one_letter_code
_entity_poly.pdbx_strand_id
1 'polypeptide(L)'
;MTQWWILLAVVYLLSLQAAAQHHRKALYPAAYRVKRGAYSLINPTFQHSQEDAGLLFEILLSGMQIRGDNDTLLIPDEELASLRRVKALEIICEDVLPKKLSEIRRLTAELARRRRPLGWQDFERTVLTLVYTSQTLAQTADPYQRGLWTDSLMQLFRAVQKDLRPS
;
A
#
# COMPACT_ATOMS: atom_id res chain seq x y z
N MET A 1 -6.53 -48.11 -23.01
CA MET A 1 -5.23 -47.55 -22.59
C MET A 1 -5.25 -46.04 -22.86
N THR A 2 -5.74 -45.29 -21.87
CA THR A 2 -4.97 -44.34 -21.02
C THR A 2 -5.05 -42.89 -21.53
N GLN A 3 -6.23 -42.30 -21.38
CA GLN A 3 -6.52 -40.87 -21.61
C GLN A 3 -6.09 -39.98 -20.40
N TRP A 4 -5.51 -40.58 -19.36
CA TRP A 4 -5.03 -39.89 -18.15
C TRP A 4 -3.91 -38.87 -18.42
N TRP A 5 -3.14 -39.05 -19.49
CA TRP A 5 -2.14 -38.07 -19.92
C TRP A 5 -2.77 -36.74 -20.32
N ILE A 6 -4.02 -36.73 -20.81
CA ILE A 6 -4.75 -35.49 -21.12
C ILE A 6 -5.11 -34.75 -19.83
N LEU A 7 -5.55 -35.47 -18.80
CA LEU A 7 -5.84 -34.86 -17.49
C LEU A 7 -4.57 -34.28 -16.84
N LEU A 8 -3.44 -34.99 -16.92
CA LEU A 8 -2.15 -34.48 -16.44
C LEU A 8 -1.68 -33.26 -17.24
N ALA A 9 -1.85 -33.26 -18.56
CA ALA A 9 -1.53 -32.10 -19.40
C ALA A 9 -2.42 -30.90 -19.09
N VAL A 10 -3.72 -31.11 -18.85
CA VAL A 10 -4.65 -30.05 -18.45
C VAL A 10 -4.29 -29.50 -17.08
N VAL A 11 -4.00 -30.35 -16.09
CA VAL A 11 -3.57 -29.90 -14.75
C VAL A 11 -2.25 -29.14 -14.81
N TYR A 12 -1.31 -29.58 -15.66
CA TYR A 12 -0.04 -28.89 -15.88
C TYR A 12 -0.21 -27.54 -16.59
N LEU A 13 -1.10 -27.45 -17.57
CA LEU A 13 -1.44 -26.18 -18.23
C LEU A 13 -2.16 -25.23 -17.28
N LEU A 14 -3.07 -25.74 -16.44
CA LEU A 14 -3.74 -24.96 -15.40
C LEU A 14 -2.76 -24.47 -14.33
N SER A 15 -1.75 -25.27 -13.97
CA SER A 15 -0.72 -24.87 -13.01
C SER A 15 0.25 -23.84 -13.60
N LEU A 16 0.58 -23.94 -14.90
CA LEU A 16 1.32 -22.90 -15.63
C LEU A 16 0.51 -21.62 -15.76
N GLN A 17 -0.79 -21.69 -16.03
CA GLN A 17 -1.66 -20.51 -16.04
C GLN A 17 -1.84 -19.91 -14.66
N ALA A 18 -1.97 -20.72 -13.61
CA ALA A 18 -1.98 -20.25 -12.22
C ALA A 18 -0.64 -19.61 -11.84
N ALA A 19 0.50 -20.20 -12.25
CA ALA A 19 1.83 -19.64 -12.06
C ALA A 19 2.03 -18.34 -12.86
N ALA A 20 1.46 -18.24 -14.06
CA ALA A 20 1.45 -17.04 -14.89
C ALA A 20 0.49 -15.95 -14.36
N GLN A 21 -0.65 -16.31 -13.76
CA GLN A 21 -1.49 -15.37 -12.99
C GLN A 21 -0.82 -14.93 -11.69
N HIS A 22 0.05 -15.78 -11.13
CA HIS A 22 0.92 -15.46 -10.00
C HIS A 22 2.18 -14.66 -10.41
N HIS A 23 2.41 -14.41 -11.70
CA HIS A 23 3.45 -13.47 -12.14
C HIS A 23 3.02 -12.03 -11.80
N ARG A 24 3.46 -11.62 -10.60
CA ARG A 24 3.66 -10.23 -10.14
C ARG A 24 2.50 -9.28 -10.44
N LYS A 25 1.39 -9.47 -9.74
CA LYS A 25 0.55 -8.32 -9.39
C LYS A 25 1.43 -7.34 -8.60
N ALA A 26 1.42 -6.08 -9.01
CA ALA A 26 2.10 -5.03 -8.27
C ALA A 26 1.52 -4.98 -6.84
N LEU A 27 2.39 -4.83 -5.83
CA LEU A 27 1.99 -4.76 -4.42
C LEU A 27 0.97 -3.66 -4.19
N TYR A 28 1.16 -2.55 -4.91
CA TYR A 28 0.25 -1.42 -4.97
C TYR A 28 -0.24 -1.22 -6.41
N PRO A 29 -1.50 -0.81 -6.60
CA PRO A 29 -1.96 -0.39 -7.92
C PRO A 29 -1.16 0.84 -8.37
N ALA A 30 -0.92 0.96 -9.68
CA ALA A 30 -0.36 2.20 -10.21
C ALA A 30 -1.45 3.29 -10.18
N ALA A 31 -1.09 4.50 -9.74
CA ALA A 31 -1.99 5.64 -9.87
C ALA A 31 -2.12 5.99 -11.35
N TYR A 32 -3.19 5.55 -11.99
CA TYR A 32 -3.56 6.00 -13.32
C TYR A 32 -4.57 7.13 -13.17
N ARG A 33 -4.07 8.37 -13.20
CA ARG A 33 -4.94 9.54 -13.14
C ARG A 33 -5.65 9.76 -14.49
N VAL A 34 -6.64 8.95 -14.80
CA VAL A 34 -7.49 9.10 -16.00
C VAL A 34 -8.67 10.07 -15.76
N LYS A 35 -8.89 10.54 -14.52
CA LYS A 35 -9.93 11.55 -14.23
C LYS A 35 -9.33 12.95 -14.01
N ARG A 36 -9.58 13.82 -15.01
CA ARG A 36 -9.43 15.29 -15.06
C ARG A 36 -8.02 15.88 -14.84
N GLY A 37 -7.41 16.30 -15.94
CA GLY A 37 -6.64 17.55 -16.04
C GLY A 37 -5.16 17.53 -15.61
N ALA A 38 -4.64 16.45 -15.03
CA ALA A 38 -3.23 16.33 -14.66
C ALA A 38 -2.61 15.08 -15.29
N TYR A 39 -2.20 15.23 -16.54
CA TYR A 39 -1.73 14.15 -17.42
C TYR A 39 -0.33 13.58 -17.11
N SER A 40 0.30 13.88 -15.97
CA SER A 40 1.75 13.63 -15.81
C SER A 40 2.21 12.84 -14.58
N LEU A 41 1.32 12.34 -13.72
CA LEU A 41 1.74 11.59 -12.52
C LEU A 41 1.38 10.12 -12.65
N ILE A 42 2.08 9.45 -13.55
CA ILE A 42 2.10 7.99 -13.58
C ILE A 42 2.90 7.55 -12.35
N ASN A 43 2.23 6.90 -11.39
CA ASN A 43 2.88 6.28 -10.23
C ASN A 43 3.66 7.29 -9.34
N PRO A 44 2.99 8.29 -8.74
CA PRO A 44 3.63 9.30 -7.92
C PRO A 44 4.35 8.68 -6.71
N THR A 45 5.41 9.36 -6.30
CA THR A 45 6.20 9.11 -5.08
C THR A 45 6.36 10.47 -4.40
N PHE A 46 6.28 10.53 -3.07
CA PHE A 46 6.45 11.81 -2.36
C PHE A 46 7.92 12.02 -1.97
N GLN A 47 8.58 10.96 -1.53
CA GLN A 47 9.97 10.95 -1.10
C GLN A 47 10.92 10.75 -2.28
N HIS A 48 11.62 11.80 -2.70
CA HIS A 48 12.71 11.72 -3.68
C HIS A 48 14.08 12.05 -3.07
N SER A 49 14.11 12.72 -1.91
CA SER A 49 15.33 13.08 -1.19
C SER A 49 15.15 12.97 0.33
N GLN A 50 16.23 13.26 1.07
CA GLN A 50 16.19 13.28 2.53
C GLN A 50 15.33 14.44 3.06
N GLU A 51 15.34 15.59 2.39
CA GLU A 51 14.45 16.71 2.77
C GLU A 51 12.97 16.31 2.67
N ASP A 52 12.64 15.45 1.72
CA ASP A 52 11.26 14.98 1.50
C ASP A 52 10.80 14.03 2.59
N ALA A 53 11.72 13.18 3.06
CA ALA A 53 11.46 12.33 4.21
C ALA A 53 11.25 13.17 5.48
N GLY A 54 12.05 14.24 5.65
CA GLY A 54 11.86 15.22 6.71
C GLY A 54 10.49 15.91 6.64
N LEU A 55 10.10 16.37 5.46
CA LEU A 55 8.80 16.99 5.24
C LEU A 55 7.64 16.02 5.51
N LEU A 56 7.73 14.76 5.10
CA LEU A 56 6.69 13.77 5.43
C LEU A 56 6.59 13.57 6.94
N PHE A 57 7.73 13.55 7.64
CA PHE A 57 7.76 13.44 9.09
C PHE A 57 7.08 14.64 9.76
N GLU A 58 7.35 15.87 9.30
CA GLU A 58 6.67 17.09 9.79
C GLU A 58 5.16 17.04 9.56
N ILE A 59 4.73 16.63 8.35
CA ILE A 59 3.31 16.45 8.02
C ILE A 59 2.65 15.42 8.95
N LEU A 60 3.32 14.30 9.22
CA LEU A 60 2.82 13.29 10.16
C LEU A 60 2.71 13.85 11.58
N LEU A 61 3.72 14.61 12.02
CA LEU A 61 3.76 15.23 13.34
C LEU A 61 2.68 16.30 13.52
N SER A 62 2.30 17.00 12.45
CA SER A 62 1.22 17.99 12.45
C SER A 62 -0.18 17.38 12.59
N GLY A 63 -0.29 16.07 12.72
CA GLY A 63 -1.55 15.36 12.91
C GLY A 63 -2.27 14.99 11.61
N MET A 64 -1.53 14.78 10.52
CA MET A 64 -2.09 14.31 9.25
C MET A 64 -2.96 13.05 9.44
N GLN A 65 -4.15 13.05 8.85
CA GLN A 65 -5.06 11.90 8.84
C GLN A 65 -5.32 11.39 7.43
N ILE A 66 -5.30 10.07 7.29
CA ILE A 66 -5.74 9.35 6.10
C ILE A 66 -7.10 8.75 6.39
N ARG A 67 -8.11 9.11 5.59
CA ARG A 67 -9.50 8.66 5.75
C ARG A 67 -9.83 7.56 4.74
N GLY A 68 -10.97 6.89 4.91
CA GLY A 68 -11.45 5.85 3.99
C GLY A 68 -12.34 6.35 2.86
N ASP A 69 -12.86 7.59 2.98
CA ASP A 69 -13.90 8.16 2.12
C ASP A 69 -13.36 9.36 1.32
N ASN A 70 -14.25 10.12 0.65
CA ASN A 70 -13.89 11.36 -0.06
C ASN A 70 -13.07 12.30 0.85
N ASP A 71 -12.09 13.01 0.28
CA ASP A 71 -11.05 13.78 0.99
C ASP A 71 -10.19 12.88 1.88
N THR A 72 -9.51 11.96 1.20
CA THR A 72 -8.76 10.88 1.81
C THR A 72 -7.56 11.36 2.62
N LEU A 73 -7.06 12.58 2.39
CA LEU A 73 -5.96 13.19 3.14
C LEU A 73 -6.41 14.48 3.84
N LEU A 74 -6.13 14.59 5.13
CA LEU A 74 -6.27 15.81 5.91
C LEU A 74 -4.92 16.18 6.51
N ILE A 75 -4.48 17.41 6.33
CA ILE A 75 -3.34 17.99 7.02
C ILE A 75 -3.86 19.21 7.79
N PRO A 76 -3.87 19.19 9.14
CA PRO A 76 -4.39 20.30 9.94
C PRO A 76 -3.62 21.62 9.80
N ASP A 77 -2.34 21.52 9.48
CA ASP A 77 -1.45 22.67 9.29
C ASP A 77 -1.65 23.26 7.89
N GLU A 78 -2.14 24.50 7.82
CA GLU A 78 -2.45 25.18 6.56
C GLU A 78 -1.21 25.49 5.73
N GLU A 79 -0.08 25.80 6.37
CA GLU A 79 1.18 26.08 5.68
C GLU A 79 1.67 24.82 4.98
N LEU A 80 1.72 23.69 5.70
CA LEU A 80 2.09 22.40 5.14
C LEU A 80 1.11 21.94 4.06
N ALA A 81 -0.21 22.09 4.29
CA ALA A 81 -1.23 21.69 3.33
C ALA A 81 -1.14 22.47 2.01
N SER A 82 -0.68 23.73 2.04
CA SER A 82 -0.54 24.58 0.85
C SER A 82 0.65 24.20 -0.05
N LEU A 83 1.57 23.37 0.44
CA LEU A 83 2.76 23.01 -0.30
C LEU A 83 2.41 22.24 -1.57
N ARG A 84 2.88 22.72 -2.73
CA ARG A 84 2.70 22.05 -4.03
C ARG A 84 3.10 20.57 -4.02
N ARG A 85 4.05 20.22 -3.16
CA ARG A 85 4.58 18.86 -2.98
C ARG A 85 3.55 17.89 -2.38
N VAL A 86 2.65 18.38 -1.52
CA VAL A 86 1.58 17.59 -0.90
C VAL A 86 0.61 17.03 -1.93
N LYS A 87 0.48 17.67 -3.11
CA LYS A 87 -0.33 17.15 -4.21
C LYS A 87 0.04 15.72 -4.64
N ALA A 88 1.32 15.34 -4.52
CA ALA A 88 1.73 13.95 -4.79
C ALA A 88 1.24 13.01 -3.68
N LEU A 89 1.32 13.44 -2.42
CA LEU A 89 0.86 12.68 -1.26
C LEU A 89 -0.67 12.48 -1.28
N GLU A 90 -1.45 13.50 -1.67
CA GLU A 90 -2.89 13.40 -1.89
C GLU A 90 -3.22 12.26 -2.86
N ILE A 91 -2.58 12.26 -4.04
CA ILE A 91 -2.82 11.24 -5.07
C ILE A 91 -2.40 9.85 -4.57
N ILE A 92 -1.28 9.73 -3.86
CA ILE A 92 -0.88 8.44 -3.26
C ILE A 92 -1.96 7.96 -2.31
N CYS A 93 -2.39 8.83 -1.38
CA CYS A 93 -3.39 8.49 -0.39
C CYS A 93 -4.74 8.13 -1.01
N GLU A 94 -5.20 8.85 -2.03
CA GLU A 94 -6.49 8.66 -2.70
C GLU A 94 -6.50 7.46 -3.65
N ASP A 95 -5.54 7.40 -4.57
CA ASP A 95 -5.60 6.50 -5.74
C ASP A 95 -4.74 5.24 -5.59
N VAL A 96 -3.77 5.22 -4.67
CA VAL A 96 -2.78 4.13 -4.56
C VAL A 96 -2.97 3.26 -3.32
N LEU A 97 -3.22 3.88 -2.17
CA LEU A 97 -3.27 3.13 -0.92
C LEU A 97 -4.54 2.27 -0.81
N PRO A 98 -4.42 0.99 -0.42
CA PRO A 98 -5.59 0.16 -0.15
C PRO A 98 -6.37 0.72 1.04
N LYS A 99 -7.69 0.84 0.90
CA LYS A 99 -8.59 1.33 1.96
C LYS A 99 -9.43 0.22 2.58
N LYS A 100 -9.62 -0.89 1.87
CA LYS A 100 -10.41 -2.01 2.37
C LYS A 100 -9.53 -2.97 3.17
N LEU A 101 -10.04 -3.44 4.30
CA LEU A 101 -9.36 -4.46 5.11
C LEU A 101 -8.98 -5.71 4.29
N SER A 102 -9.83 -6.14 3.37
CA SER A 102 -9.54 -7.28 2.48
C SER A 102 -8.34 -7.04 1.57
N GLU A 103 -8.18 -5.82 1.05
CA GLU A 103 -7.04 -5.42 0.22
C GLU A 103 -5.77 -5.33 1.05
N ILE A 104 -5.85 -4.76 2.25
CA ILE A 104 -4.72 -4.66 3.19
C ILE A 104 -4.26 -6.06 3.62
N ARG A 105 -5.18 -6.97 3.94
CA ARG A 105 -4.83 -8.36 4.28
C ARG A 105 -4.20 -9.12 3.11
N ARG A 106 -4.64 -8.85 1.88
CA ARG A 106 -3.98 -9.40 0.68
C ARG A 106 -2.56 -8.85 0.56
N LEU A 107 -2.39 -7.54 0.68
CA LEU A 107 -1.10 -6.88 0.66
C LEU A 107 -0.15 -7.45 1.72
N THR A 108 -0.58 -7.60 2.98
CA THR A 108 0.29 -8.13 4.04
C THR A 108 0.71 -9.58 3.79
N ALA A 109 -0.16 -10.40 3.21
CA ALA A 109 0.19 -11.76 2.80
C ALA A 109 1.26 -11.78 1.68
N GLU A 110 1.19 -10.86 0.73
CA GLU A 110 2.20 -10.70 -0.32
C GLU A 110 3.53 -10.17 0.25
N LEU A 111 3.48 -9.17 1.14
CA LEU A 111 4.65 -8.64 1.83
C LEU A 111 5.35 -9.71 2.68
N ALA A 112 4.61 -10.58 3.35
CA ALA A 112 5.19 -11.67 4.15
C ALA A 112 5.98 -12.69 3.30
N ARG A 113 5.54 -12.94 2.06
CA ARG A 113 6.18 -13.89 1.14
C ARG A 113 7.42 -13.32 0.45
N ARG A 114 7.66 -12.02 0.53
CA ARG A 114 8.76 -11.37 -0.20
C ARG A 114 10.12 -11.80 0.35
N ARG A 115 11.06 -12.06 -0.56
CA ARG A 115 12.46 -12.38 -0.25
C ARG A 115 13.41 -11.19 -0.37
N ARG A 116 13.05 -10.20 -1.18
CA ARG A 116 13.85 -9.00 -1.43
C ARG A 116 13.29 -7.81 -0.64
N PRO A 117 14.14 -6.84 -0.27
CA PRO A 117 13.67 -5.55 0.27
C PRO A 117 12.71 -4.88 -0.72
N LEU A 118 11.81 -4.04 -0.20
CA LEU A 118 10.94 -3.21 -1.02
C LEU A 118 11.76 -2.19 -1.81
N GLY A 119 11.30 -1.89 -3.02
CA GLY A 119 11.73 -0.67 -3.69
C GLY A 119 11.22 0.55 -2.91
N TRP A 120 11.89 1.69 -3.07
CA TRP A 120 11.60 2.92 -2.32
C TRP A 120 10.11 3.33 -2.38
N GLN A 121 9.48 3.23 -3.55
CA GLN A 121 8.07 3.57 -3.75
C GLN A 121 7.12 2.65 -2.97
N ASP A 122 7.36 1.34 -3.02
CA ASP A 122 6.54 0.37 -2.28
C ASP A 122 6.80 0.46 -0.78
N PHE A 123 8.01 0.84 -0.36
CA PHE A 123 8.34 1.12 1.04
C PHE A 123 7.54 2.31 1.55
N GLU A 124 7.58 3.44 0.85
CA GLU A 124 6.78 4.63 1.17
C GLU A 124 5.29 4.29 1.30
N ARG A 125 4.73 3.59 0.32
CA ARG A 125 3.32 3.18 0.34
C ARG A 125 3.01 2.24 1.48
N THR A 126 3.93 1.35 1.83
CA THR A 126 3.78 0.44 3.00
C THR A 126 3.75 1.22 4.30
N VAL A 127 4.61 2.23 4.45
CA VAL A 127 4.59 3.13 5.61
C VAL A 127 3.28 3.93 5.68
N LEU A 128 2.83 4.51 4.57
CA LEU A 128 1.56 5.25 4.56
C LEU A 128 0.34 4.32 4.79
N THR A 129 0.38 3.08 4.30
CA THR A 129 -0.66 2.07 4.61
C THR A 129 -0.65 1.72 6.10
N LEU A 130 0.53 1.65 6.72
CA LEU A 130 0.67 1.44 8.17
C LEU A 130 0.05 2.59 8.96
N VAL A 131 0.29 3.84 8.55
CA VAL A 131 -0.32 5.04 9.15
C VAL A 131 -1.85 5.01 9.01
N TYR A 132 -2.37 4.75 7.81
CA TYR A 132 -3.81 4.61 7.60
C TYR A 132 -4.43 3.50 8.48
N THR A 133 -3.75 2.36 8.56
CA THR A 133 -4.22 1.21 9.34
C THR A 133 -4.23 1.51 10.84
N SER A 134 -3.24 2.25 11.36
CA SER A 134 -3.20 2.62 12.78
C SER A 134 -4.31 3.60 13.14
N GLN A 135 -4.57 4.58 12.27
CA GLN A 135 -5.66 5.55 12.42
C GLN A 135 -7.04 4.86 12.35
N THR A 136 -7.22 3.94 11.40
CA THR A 136 -8.45 3.16 11.27
C THR A 136 -8.69 2.26 12.49
N LEU A 137 -7.64 1.60 12.99
CA LEU A 137 -7.72 0.78 14.20
C LEU A 137 -8.14 1.62 15.43
N ALA A 138 -7.62 2.85 15.56
CA ALA A 138 -8.01 3.74 16.65
C ALA A 138 -9.51 4.08 16.63
N GLN A 139 -10.11 4.18 15.44
CA GLN A 139 -11.52 4.53 15.24
C GLN A 139 -12.46 3.33 15.21
N THR A 140 -11.96 2.10 15.05
CA THR A 140 -12.80 0.91 14.92
C THR A 140 -13.41 0.52 16.27
N ALA A 141 -14.74 0.51 16.40
CA ALA A 141 -15.42 0.13 17.64
C ALA A 141 -15.62 -1.40 17.79
N ASP A 142 -15.90 -2.10 16.69
CA ASP A 142 -16.23 -3.53 16.71
C ASP A 142 -15.02 -4.39 17.13
N PRO A 143 -15.11 -5.19 18.22
CA PRO A 143 -13.97 -5.97 18.73
C PRO A 143 -13.39 -6.97 17.72
N TYR A 144 -14.24 -7.59 16.90
CA TYR A 144 -13.81 -8.56 15.91
C TYR A 144 -13.01 -7.88 14.79
N GLN A 145 -13.53 -6.79 14.22
CA GLN A 145 -12.82 -5.97 13.25
C GLN A 145 -11.52 -5.41 13.84
N ARG A 146 -11.53 -4.93 15.09
CA ARG A 146 -10.30 -4.45 15.78
C ARG A 146 -9.22 -5.51 15.80
N GLY A 147 -9.56 -6.77 16.06
CA GLY A 147 -8.62 -7.89 15.99
C GLY A 147 -7.99 -8.03 14.61
N LEU A 148 -8.80 -8.05 13.55
CA LEU A 148 -8.32 -8.16 12.16
C LEU A 148 -7.45 -6.96 11.73
N TRP A 149 -7.82 -5.75 12.16
CA TRP A 149 -7.03 -4.54 11.94
C TRP A 149 -5.71 -4.57 12.69
N THR A 150 -5.70 -5.09 13.92
CA THR A 150 -4.49 -5.26 14.74
C THR A 150 -3.51 -6.25 14.11
N ASP A 151 -4.01 -7.39 13.63
CA ASP A 151 -3.20 -8.37 12.91
C ASP A 151 -2.59 -7.77 11.64
N SER A 152 -3.38 -7.02 10.88
CA SER A 152 -2.93 -6.34 9.67
C SER A 152 -1.85 -5.29 9.98
N LEU A 153 -2.05 -4.49 11.03
CA LEU A 153 -1.08 -3.49 11.51
C LEU A 153 0.24 -4.14 11.89
N MET A 154 0.21 -5.22 12.67
CA MET A 154 1.41 -5.95 13.08
C MET A 154 2.16 -6.53 11.88
N GLN A 155 1.45 -7.04 10.87
CA GLN A 155 2.08 -7.58 9.67
C GLN A 155 2.73 -6.47 8.82
N LEU A 156 2.07 -5.32 8.67
CA LEU A 156 2.66 -4.14 8.02
C LEU A 156 3.91 -3.66 8.77
N PHE A 157 3.85 -3.58 10.10
CA PHE A 157 4.99 -3.17 10.92
C PHE A 157 6.18 -4.12 10.77
N ARG A 158 5.94 -5.44 10.83
CA ARG A 158 6.98 -6.46 10.58
C ARG A 158 7.58 -6.33 9.18
N ALA A 159 6.75 -6.06 8.19
CA ALA A 159 7.20 -5.79 6.84
C ALA A 159 8.11 -4.55 6.79
N VAL A 160 7.73 -3.42 7.37
CA VAL A 160 8.61 -2.23 7.40
C VAL A 160 9.91 -2.51 8.15
N GLN A 161 9.84 -3.14 9.33
CA GLN A 161 11.03 -3.49 10.12
C GLN A 161 12.00 -4.39 9.36
N LYS A 162 11.50 -5.34 8.56
CA LYS A 162 12.34 -6.27 7.79
C LYS A 162 13.29 -5.53 6.85
N ASP A 163 12.87 -4.40 6.29
CA ASP A 163 13.67 -3.62 5.33
C ASP A 163 14.56 -2.59 6.02
N LEU A 164 14.28 -2.23 7.28
CA LEU A 164 15.09 -1.32 8.09
C LEU A 164 16.23 -2.02 8.85
N ARG A 165 16.20 -3.35 8.97
CA ARG A 165 17.27 -4.09 9.64
C ARG A 165 18.53 -4.09 8.77
N PRO A 166 19.72 -3.79 9.32
CA PRO A 166 20.97 -3.95 8.59
C PRO A 166 21.12 -5.43 8.17
N SER A 167 21.59 -5.63 6.94
CA SER A 167 21.85 -6.96 6.37
C SER A 167 23.01 -7.65 7.07
#